data_AF-A0A4Q3A1C3-F1
#
_entry.id   AF-A0A4Q3A1C3-F1
#
_cell.length_a   1.000
_cell.length_b   1.000
_cell.length_c   1.000
_cell.angle_alpha   90.00
_cell.angle_beta   90.00
_cell.angle_gamma   90.00
#
_symmetry.space_group_name_H-M   'P 1'
#
loop_
_entity.id
_entity.type
_entity.pdbx_description
1 polymer ?
#
loop_
_entity_poly.entity_id
_entity_poly.type
_entity_poly.pdbx_seq_one_letter_code
_entity_poly.pdbx_strand_id
1 'polypeptide(L)'
;MARRASSGIKPGLLIGTAACVAILFFGGKAFLGKQKDAFSNMSSISMSDVMDGVSLRDNEYVVEGIVDEKFFHGDNPNQVVSLKVNSPSGDQFLGVEIPANLTKFNIERAQRYRIKVRIREAGIAIATGINPL
;
A
#
# COMPACT_ATOMS: atom_id res chain seq x y z
N MET A 1 -39.75 -10.01 -51.35
CA MET A 1 -40.08 -8.59 -51.05
C MET A 1 -39.41 -8.21 -49.74
N ALA A 2 -38.32 -7.45 -49.80
CA ALA A 2 -37.59 -7.03 -48.59
C ALA A 2 -38.07 -5.64 -48.16
N ARG A 3 -38.71 -5.54 -46.99
CA ARG A 3 -39.05 -4.26 -46.36
C ARG A 3 -37.76 -3.66 -45.79
N ARG A 4 -37.11 -2.74 -46.49
CA ARG A 4 -36.04 -1.93 -45.91
C ARG A 4 -36.67 -0.97 -44.90
N ALA A 5 -36.47 -1.24 -43.62
CA ALA A 5 -36.71 -0.26 -42.56
C ALA A 5 -35.65 0.85 -42.70
N SER A 6 -35.98 1.88 -43.48
CA SER A 6 -35.22 3.12 -43.51
C SER A 6 -35.64 3.97 -42.30
N SER A 7 -35.10 3.66 -41.13
CA SER A 7 -35.14 4.60 -40.00
C SER A 7 -33.80 5.33 -39.97
N GLY A 8 -33.76 6.53 -40.55
CA GLY A 8 -32.62 7.42 -40.43
C GLY A 8 -32.31 7.67 -38.95
N ILE A 9 -31.04 7.51 -38.57
CA ILE A 9 -30.60 7.73 -37.20
C ILE A 9 -30.93 9.17 -36.82
N LYS A 10 -31.73 9.35 -35.76
CA LYS A 10 -32.14 10.68 -35.30
C LYS A 10 -30.88 11.44 -34.85
N PRO A 11 -30.59 12.64 -35.39
CA PRO A 11 -29.40 13.41 -35.01
C PRO A 11 -29.30 13.65 -33.49
N GLY A 12 -30.44 13.84 -32.82
CA GLY A 12 -30.49 13.99 -31.36
C GLY A 12 -30.03 12.75 -30.59
N LEU A 13 -30.20 11.55 -31.15
CA LEU A 13 -29.70 10.32 -30.53
C LEU A 13 -28.17 10.27 -30.60
N LEU A 14 -27.58 10.65 -31.75
CA LEU A 14 -26.12 10.72 -31.94
C LEU A 14 -25.48 11.74 -31.00
N ILE A 15 -26.05 12.95 -30.91
CA ILE A 15 -25.56 14.01 -30.02
C ILE A 15 -25.68 13.58 -28.55
N GLY A 16 -26.80 12.95 -28.17
CA GLY A 16 -27.01 12.43 -26.82
C GLY A 16 -26.00 11.34 -26.43
N THR A 17 -25.71 10.41 -27.34
CA THR A 17 -24.68 9.38 -27.10
C THR A 17 -23.28 9.98 -27.01
N ALA A 18 -22.92 10.94 -27.87
CA ALA A 18 -21.61 11.59 -27.83
C ALA A 18 -21.40 12.36 -26.51
N ALA A 19 -22.43 13.07 -26.04
CA ALA A 19 -22.40 13.78 -24.76
C ALA A 19 -22.24 12.82 -23.57
N CYS A 20 -22.95 11.69 -23.56
CA CYS A 20 -22.81 10.68 -22.49
C CYS A 20 -21.40 10.08 -22.44
N VAL A 21 -20.81 9.76 -23.59
CA VAL A 21 -19.44 9.23 -23.66
C VAL A 21 -18.44 10.25 -23.14
N ALA A 22 -18.59 11.53 -23.50
CA ALA A 22 -17.73 12.59 -22.98
C ALA A 22 -17.82 12.71 -21.45
N ILE A 23 -19.03 12.71 -20.88
CA ILE A 23 -19.23 12.79 -19.43
C ILE A 23 -18.60 11.59 -18.71
N LEU A 24 -18.73 10.37 -19.24
CA LEU A 24 -18.10 9.19 -18.65
C LEU A 24 -16.57 9.25 -18.72
N PHE A 25 -16.01 9.74 -19.82
CA PHE A 25 -14.55 9.82 -20.00
C PHE A 25 -13.92 10.90 -19.11
N PHE A 26 -14.52 12.09 -19.05
CA PHE A 26 -14.02 13.20 -18.24
C PHE A 26 -14.38 13.05 -16.75
N GLY A 27 -15.60 12.58 -16.44
CA GLY A 27 -16.05 12.31 -15.07
C GLY A 27 -15.33 11.12 -14.44
N GLY A 28 -15.05 10.07 -15.21
CA GLY A 28 -14.27 8.91 -14.76
C GLY A 28 -12.85 9.31 -14.35
N LYS A 29 -12.16 10.12 -15.15
CA LYS A 29 -10.79 10.58 -14.84
C LYS A 29 -10.71 11.41 -13.56
N ALA A 30 -11.72 12.21 -13.25
CA ALA A 30 -11.76 12.98 -12.01
C ALA A 30 -11.91 12.11 -10.75
N PHE A 31 -12.41 10.88 -10.89
CA PHE A 31 -12.60 9.94 -9.79
C PHE A 31 -11.41 9.00 -9.59
N LEU A 32 -10.64 8.68 -10.64
CA LEU A 32 -9.46 7.82 -10.53
C LEU A 32 -8.27 8.48 -9.81
N GLY A 33 -8.18 9.81 -9.75
CA GLY A 33 -7.05 10.52 -9.13
C GLY A 33 -7.08 10.63 -7.60
N LYS A 34 -8.10 10.09 -6.92
CA LYS A 34 -8.31 10.27 -5.47
C LYS A 34 -8.03 9.02 -4.62
N GLN A 35 -7.22 8.07 -5.10
CA GLN A 35 -6.63 7.10 -4.20
C GLN A 35 -5.54 7.81 -3.40
N LYS A 36 -5.89 8.32 -2.21
CA LYS A 36 -4.94 8.89 -1.25
C LYS A 36 -3.83 7.86 -1.03
N ASP A 37 -2.61 8.20 -1.43
CA ASP A 37 -1.41 7.45 -1.04
C ASP A 37 -1.40 7.30 0.47
N ALA A 38 -1.73 6.11 0.97
CA ALA A 38 -1.84 5.87 2.39
C ALA A 38 -0.51 6.15 3.12
N PHE A 39 0.61 6.25 2.40
CA PHE A 39 1.97 6.37 2.91
C PHE A 39 2.58 7.77 2.73
N SER A 40 1.91 8.73 2.08
CA SER A 40 2.52 10.03 1.72
C SER A 40 2.55 11.08 2.84
N ASN A 41 1.80 10.87 3.92
CA ASN A 41 1.61 11.86 5.00
C ASN A 41 2.11 11.39 6.37
N MET A 42 2.94 10.34 6.41
CA MET A 42 3.45 9.77 7.65
C MET A 42 4.93 10.10 7.85
N SER A 43 5.30 10.40 9.08
CA SER A 43 6.68 10.67 9.48
C SER A 43 7.54 9.43 9.23
N SER A 44 8.61 9.60 8.43
CA SER A 44 9.64 8.58 8.25
C SER A 44 10.45 8.49 9.54
N ILE A 45 10.54 7.30 10.12
CA ILE A 45 11.31 7.09 11.35
C ILE A 45 12.75 6.75 11.02
N SER A 46 13.68 7.35 11.76
CA SER A 46 15.08 6.95 11.69
C SER A 46 15.30 5.71 12.56
N MET A 47 16.16 4.80 12.13
CA MET A 47 16.39 3.54 12.83
C MET A 47 17.02 3.75 14.22
N SER A 48 17.75 4.85 14.42
CA SER A 48 18.23 5.32 15.73
C SER A 48 17.08 5.59 16.69
N ASP A 49 16.00 6.24 16.22
CA ASP A 49 14.85 6.51 17.07
C ASP A 49 14.16 5.20 17.47
N VAL A 50 14.03 4.24 16.54
CA VAL A 50 13.43 2.92 16.79
C VAL A 50 14.16 2.20 17.93
N MET A 51 15.49 2.28 17.97
CA MET A 51 16.32 1.65 19.02
C MET A 51 16.19 2.34 20.37
N ASP A 52 15.97 3.67 20.40
CA ASP A 52 15.82 4.44 21.64
C ASP A 52 14.48 4.21 22.35
N GLY A 53 13.46 3.67 21.66
CA GLY A 53 12.34 2.88 22.19
C GLY A 53 11.34 3.54 23.17
N VAL A 54 11.67 4.67 23.78
CA VAL A 54 10.87 5.28 24.86
C VAL A 54 9.90 6.35 24.32
N SER A 55 10.24 7.04 23.24
CA SER A 55 9.44 8.17 22.69
C SER A 55 8.46 7.78 21.58
N LEU A 56 8.47 6.51 21.15
CA LEU A 56 7.78 6.06 19.93
C LEU A 56 6.56 5.16 20.21
N ARG A 57 6.26 4.93 21.49
CA ARG A 57 5.16 4.07 21.91
C ARG A 57 3.83 4.64 21.42
N ASP A 58 2.98 3.76 20.89
CA ASP A 58 1.65 4.08 20.32
C ASP A 58 1.63 4.97 19.07
N ASN A 59 2.79 5.34 18.52
CA ASN A 59 2.86 6.06 17.25
C ASN A 59 3.05 5.12 16.06
N GLU A 60 2.57 5.58 14.90
CA GLU A 60 2.78 4.92 13.61
C GLU A 60 3.90 5.59 12.83
N TYR A 61 4.76 4.76 12.25
CA TYR A 61 5.92 5.19 11.50
C TYR A 61 6.04 4.44 10.19
N VAL A 62 6.68 5.05 9.21
CA VAL A 62 7.03 4.39 7.95
C VAL A 62 8.51 4.01 7.95
N VAL A 63 8.77 2.72 7.72
CA VAL A 63 10.12 2.17 7.57
C VAL A 63 10.27 1.64 6.15
N GLU A 64 11.37 1.99 5.50
CA GLU A 64 11.74 1.47 4.18
C GLU A 64 12.96 0.57 4.30
N GLY A 65 12.88 -0.61 3.70
CA GLY A 65 14.00 -1.55 3.73
C GLY A 65 13.79 -2.74 2.82
N ILE A 66 14.79 -3.61 2.78
CA ILE A 66 14.79 -4.85 2.02
C ILE A 66 14.47 -5.99 2.98
N VAL A 67 13.52 -6.86 2.62
CA VAL A 67 13.21 -8.03 3.46
C VAL A 67 14.35 -9.04 3.33
N ASP A 68 15.08 -9.26 4.42
CA ASP A 68 16.22 -10.15 4.49
C ASP A 68 15.76 -11.59 4.82
N GLU A 69 15.01 -11.72 5.90
CA GLU A 69 14.50 -13.00 6.38
C GLU A 69 13.01 -12.95 6.71
N LYS A 70 12.37 -14.11 6.61
CA LYS A 70 10.99 -14.33 6.99
C LYS A 70 10.95 -15.52 7.94
N PHE A 71 10.28 -15.33 9.04
CA PHE A 71 10.02 -16.37 10.02
C PHE A 71 8.51 -16.59 10.08
N PHE A 72 8.11 -17.84 9.85
CA PHE A 72 6.74 -18.29 10.03
C PHE A 72 6.77 -19.39 11.09
N HIS A 73 6.02 -19.19 12.18
CA HIS A 73 5.84 -20.23 13.19
C HIS A 73 4.53 -20.95 12.88
N GLY A 74 4.56 -22.28 12.74
CA GLY A 74 3.42 -23.07 12.24
C GLY A 74 2.09 -22.83 12.96
N ASP A 75 2.15 -22.49 14.25
CA ASP A 75 0.97 -22.25 15.09
C ASP A 75 0.57 -20.77 15.20
N ASN A 76 1.39 -19.84 14.70
CA ASN A 76 1.11 -18.41 14.76
C ASN A 76 0.63 -17.91 13.38
N PRO A 77 -0.59 -17.34 13.27
CA PRO A 77 -1.07 -16.79 12.02
C PRO A 77 -0.32 -15.51 11.61
N ASN A 78 0.47 -14.93 12.52
CA ASN A 78 1.33 -13.78 12.25
C ASN A 78 2.69 -14.24 11.71
N GLN A 79 3.21 -13.51 10.73
CA GLN A 79 4.53 -13.74 10.16
C GLN A 79 5.50 -12.69 10.71
N VAL A 80 6.73 -13.07 11.04
CA VAL A 80 7.76 -12.09 11.42
C VAL A 80 8.73 -11.93 10.25
N VAL A 81 9.11 -10.70 9.93
CA VAL A 81 10.11 -10.40 8.89
C VAL A 81 11.25 -9.60 9.47
N SER A 82 12.46 -9.91 9.01
CA SER A 82 13.65 -9.09 9.26
C SER A 82 13.80 -8.11 8.10
N LEU A 83 13.68 -6.82 8.39
CA LEU A 83 13.81 -5.74 7.44
C LEU A 83 15.20 -5.12 7.56
N LYS A 84 15.99 -5.22 6.48
CA LYS A 84 17.28 -4.56 6.35
C LYS A 84 17.09 -3.10 5.93
N VAL A 85 17.43 -2.18 6.82
CA VAL A 85 17.33 -0.73 6.62
C VAL A 85 18.74 -0.17 6.52
N ASN A 86 18.97 0.64 5.48
CA ASN A 86 20.24 1.32 5.30
C ASN A 86 20.27 2.57 6.18
N SER A 87 21.21 2.64 7.12
CA SER A 87 21.42 3.79 8.01
C SER A 87 22.82 4.36 7.77
N PRO A 88 23.07 5.67 8.02
CA PRO A 88 24.40 6.26 7.91
C PRO A 88 25.48 5.54 8.74
N SER A 89 25.07 4.85 9.81
CA SER A 89 25.97 4.07 10.70
C SER A 89 26.19 2.62 10.26
N GLY A 90 25.62 2.20 9.12
CA GLY A 90 25.69 0.83 8.60
C GLY A 90 24.31 0.18 8.41
N ASP A 91 24.31 -1.02 7.85
CA ASP A 91 23.09 -1.82 7.68
C ASP A 91 22.52 -2.21 9.05
N GLN A 92 21.26 -1.88 9.30
CA GLN A 92 20.53 -2.22 10.53
C GLN A 92 19.35 -3.13 10.21
N PHE A 93 18.98 -4.00 11.14
CA PHE A 93 17.90 -4.97 10.97
C PHE A 93 16.76 -4.67 11.95
N LEU A 94 15.53 -4.60 11.44
CA LEU A 94 14.33 -4.43 12.24
C LEU A 94 13.44 -5.67 12.09
N GLY A 95 13.16 -6.32 13.22
CA GLY A 95 12.13 -7.34 13.28
C GLY A 95 10.74 -6.69 13.26
N VAL A 96 9.93 -7.02 12.26
CA VAL A 96 8.56 -6.54 12.13
C VAL A 96 7.61 -7.72 12.16
N GLU A 97 6.65 -7.69 13.07
CA GLU A 97 5.56 -8.64 13.12
C GLU A 97 4.45 -8.21 12.13
N ILE A 98 4.06 -9.13 11.26
CA ILE A 98 3.07 -8.94 10.22
C ILE A 98 1.83 -9.73 10.61
N PRO A 99 0.75 -9.04 10.98
CA PRO A 99 -0.48 -9.69 11.37
C PRO A 99 -1.12 -10.40 10.17
N ALA A 100 -1.85 -11.49 10.46
CA ALA A 100 -2.46 -12.37 9.45
C ALA A 100 -3.34 -11.65 8.41
N ASN A 101 -3.94 -10.52 8.78
CA ASN A 101 -4.75 -9.70 7.88
C ASN A 101 -3.92 -9.04 6.75
N LEU A 102 -2.61 -8.87 6.95
CA LEU A 102 -1.66 -8.30 5.99
C LEU A 102 -0.84 -9.37 5.25
N THR A 103 -0.87 -10.63 5.68
CA THR A 103 -0.23 -11.76 4.99
C THR A 103 -0.82 -12.05 3.60
N LYS A 104 -1.96 -11.44 3.25
CA LYS A 104 -2.52 -11.48 1.89
C LYS A 104 -1.59 -10.82 0.86
N PHE A 105 -0.73 -9.90 1.29
CA PHE A 105 0.32 -9.38 0.43
C PHE A 105 1.44 -10.41 0.34
N ASN A 106 1.77 -10.87 -0.88
CA ASN A 106 2.91 -11.74 -1.09
C ASN A 106 4.19 -10.93 -0.84
N ILE A 107 4.69 -10.99 0.38
CA ILE A 107 5.98 -10.40 0.74
C ILE A 107 7.03 -11.35 0.18
N GLU A 108 8.06 -10.85 -0.48
CA GLU A 108 9.18 -11.59 -1.07
C GLU A 108 10.49 -11.27 -0.32
N ARG A 109 11.45 -12.20 -0.32
CA ARG A 109 12.80 -11.92 0.22
C ARG A 109 13.58 -11.14 -0.83
N ALA A 110 14.57 -10.37 -0.41
CA ALA A 110 15.38 -9.50 -1.25
C ALA A 110 14.60 -8.41 -2.03
N GLN A 111 13.32 -8.19 -1.72
CA GLN A 111 12.52 -7.11 -2.28
C GLN A 111 12.43 -5.94 -1.30
N ARG A 112 12.42 -4.71 -1.85
CA ARG A 112 12.27 -3.49 -1.08
C ARG A 112 10.78 -3.21 -0.81
N TYR A 113 10.47 -2.88 0.44
CA TYR A 113 9.12 -2.55 0.88
C TYR A 113 9.13 -1.27 1.70
N ARG A 114 7.99 -0.58 1.65
CA ARG A 114 7.61 0.47 2.58
C ARG A 114 6.58 -0.09 3.55
N ILE A 115 6.96 -0.25 4.80
CA ILE A 115 6.12 -0.86 5.84
C ILE A 115 5.75 0.20 6.86
N LYS A 116 4.46 0.35 7.14
CA LYS A 116 3.99 1.11 8.29
C LYS A 116 4.03 0.22 9.51
N VAL A 117 4.70 0.69 10.55
CA VAL A 117 4.85 -0.03 11.81
C VAL A 117 4.31 0.80 12.97
N ARG A 118 3.66 0.13 13.91
CA ARG A 118 3.32 0.67 15.22
C ARG A 118 4.17 -0.03 16.27
N ILE A 119 4.81 0.76 17.14
CA ILE A 119 5.67 0.22 18.20
C ILE A 119 4.85 0.05 19.48
N ARG A 120 4.80 -1.18 20.01
CA ARG A 120 4.12 -1.50 21.29
C ARG A 120 5.02 -1.25 22.50
N GLU A 121 4.45 -1.34 23.70
CA GLU A 121 5.13 -1.16 25.00
C GLU A 121 6.39 -2.02 25.19
N ALA A 122 6.51 -3.14 24.47
CA ALA A 122 7.67 -4.04 24.48
C ALA A 122 8.74 -3.71 23.41
N GLY A 123 8.61 -2.62 22.67
CA GLY A 123 9.53 -2.27 21.56
C GLY A 123 9.33 -3.11 20.29
N ILE A 124 8.28 -3.93 20.25
CA ILE A 124 7.97 -4.77 19.09
C ILE A 124 7.28 -3.92 18.02
N ALA A 125 7.83 -3.91 16.82
CA ALA A 125 7.25 -3.25 15.65
C ALA A 125 6.20 -4.15 15.00
N ILE A 126 4.96 -3.69 14.92
CA ILE A 126 3.85 -4.42 14.29
C ILE A 126 3.42 -3.69 13.03
N ALA A 127 3.34 -4.40 11.92
CA ALA A 127 2.91 -3.83 10.66
C ALA A 127 1.41 -3.47 10.69
N THR A 128 1.09 -2.23 10.32
CA THR A 128 -0.29 -1.74 10.10
C THR A 128 -0.59 -1.54 8.62
N GLY A 129 0.43 -1.54 7.76
CA GLY A 129 0.28 -1.49 6.31
C GLY A 129 1.58 -1.81 5.58
N ILE A 130 1.47 -2.38 4.38
CA ILE A 130 2.62 -2.81 3.57
C ILE A 130 2.42 -2.31 2.15
N ASN A 131 3.48 -1.75 1.56
CA ASN A 131 3.50 -1.37 0.16
C ASN A 131 4.80 -1.86 -0.51
N PRO A 132 4.73 -2.68 -1.57
CA PRO A 132 5.89 -3.00 -2.39
C PRO A 132 6.40 -1.73 -3.09
N LEU A 133 7.73 -1.62 -3.21
CA LEU A 133 8.42 -0.57 -3.98
C LEU A 133 9.10 -1.16 -5.21
#